data_AF-R5ADG4-F1
#
_entry.id   AF-R5ADG4-F1
#
_cell.length_a   1.000
_cell.length_b   1.000
_cell.length_c   1.000
_cell.angle_alpha   90.00
_cell.angle_beta   90.00
_cell.angle_gamma   90.00
#
_symmetry.space_group_name_H-M   'P 1'
#
loop_
_entity.id
_entity.type
_entity.pdbx_description
1 polymer ?
#
loop_
_entity_poly.entity_id
_entity_poly.type
_entity_poly.pdbx_seq_one_letter_code
_entity_poly.pdbx_strand_id
1 'polypeptide(L)'
;MTQSRILQTQENRITRGFGNGHSGVDLGWQTTQTDGILAHSQGTVTFCQTGYGNDQGAGGNASYGNCVKIKHPNGYSTLYAHLNTVAVQNGQSVEKGQQIGTMGNTGNSYGSHLHFEVRDTSDTCIDPAPYLSADLPDLKTETEMEEPDMTEAEARKIAQEEISKYFMELEKEEASPWAQVPVKTIVDRGIMNGDTNGNFRPQDAITREEVAAALVNALGIDKTVSDWAKEAFEKASAVGFLDGTMPRESLTREQFAVILDKLGLIPSAADKVSG
;
A
#
# COMPACT_ATOMS: atom_id res chain seq x y z
N MET A 1 0.14 -32.06 -19.84
CA MET A 1 1.52 -31.60 -19.98
C MET A 1 1.80 -30.68 -18.81
N THR A 2 2.94 -30.81 -18.13
CA THR A 2 3.28 -29.93 -17.01
C THR A 2 3.60 -28.55 -17.57
N GLN A 3 2.89 -27.52 -17.13
CA GLN A 3 3.05 -26.15 -17.63
C GLN A 3 4.46 -25.62 -17.27
N SER A 4 5.04 -24.79 -18.16
CA SER A 4 6.29 -24.09 -17.84
C SER A 4 6.07 -23.09 -16.72
N ARG A 5 7.08 -22.92 -15.85
CA ARG A 5 7.09 -21.90 -14.79
C ARG A 5 7.65 -20.56 -15.25
N ILE A 6 8.36 -20.54 -16.38
CA ILE A 6 9.16 -19.39 -16.82
C ILE A 6 8.81 -18.92 -18.23
N LEU A 7 8.05 -19.72 -18.99
CA LEU A 7 7.52 -19.38 -20.32
C LEU A 7 6.00 -19.27 -20.25
N GLN A 8 5.45 -18.20 -20.82
CA GLN A 8 4.02 -17.91 -20.75
C GLN A 8 3.18 -18.86 -21.60
N THR A 9 3.67 -19.25 -22.78
CA THR A 9 2.92 -20.05 -23.75
C THR A 9 3.67 -21.26 -24.26
N GLN A 10 5.00 -21.21 -24.30
CA GLN A 10 5.84 -22.25 -24.86
C GLN A 10 6.18 -23.37 -23.86
N GLU A 11 6.46 -24.56 -24.38
CA GLU A 11 6.97 -25.68 -23.59
C GLU A 11 8.45 -25.50 -23.22
N ASN A 12 8.90 -26.24 -22.20
CA ASN A 12 10.28 -26.25 -21.71
C ASN A 12 11.26 -27.00 -22.64
N ARG A 13 11.34 -26.59 -23.91
CA ARG A 13 12.28 -27.15 -24.88
C ARG A 13 13.68 -26.59 -24.66
N ILE A 14 14.51 -27.36 -23.95
CA ILE A 14 15.93 -27.06 -23.75
C ILE A 14 16.69 -27.25 -25.06
N THR A 15 17.37 -26.20 -25.53
CA THR A 15 18.27 -26.24 -26.69
C THR A 15 19.73 -26.37 -26.31
N ARG A 16 20.09 -25.92 -25.10
CA ARG A 16 21.40 -26.14 -24.50
C ARG A 16 21.27 -26.39 -23.00
N GLY A 17 21.83 -27.51 -22.54
CA GLY A 17 21.82 -27.88 -21.13
C GLY A 17 22.86 -27.14 -20.28
N PHE A 18 22.71 -27.26 -18.96
CA PHE A 18 23.70 -26.82 -17.96
C PHE A 18 25.00 -27.65 -18.03
N GLY A 19 26.13 -27.03 -17.72
CA GLY A 19 27.45 -27.67 -17.70
C GLY A 19 28.35 -27.31 -18.90
N ASN A 20 29.58 -27.84 -18.93
CA ASN A 20 30.60 -27.50 -19.95
C ASN A 20 30.83 -25.99 -20.13
N GLY A 21 30.84 -25.24 -19.02
CA GLY A 21 31.00 -23.77 -19.03
C GLY A 21 29.71 -23.00 -19.32
N HIS A 22 28.56 -23.69 -19.39
CA HIS A 22 27.25 -23.07 -19.50
C HIS A 22 26.56 -23.02 -18.13
N SER A 23 26.29 -21.82 -17.63
CA SER A 23 25.81 -21.55 -16.27
C SER A 23 24.30 -21.74 -16.06
N GLY A 24 23.58 -22.11 -17.10
CA GLY A 24 22.13 -22.25 -17.09
C GLY A 24 21.64 -23.19 -18.19
N VAL A 25 20.38 -23.03 -18.56
CA VAL A 25 19.77 -23.71 -19.72
C VAL A 25 19.28 -22.66 -20.71
N ASP A 26 19.42 -22.98 -21.98
CA ASP A 26 18.84 -22.18 -23.05
C ASP A 26 17.50 -22.82 -23.45
N LEU A 27 16.43 -22.04 -23.42
CA LEU A 27 15.09 -22.46 -23.79
C LEU A 27 14.61 -21.72 -25.03
N GLY A 28 13.97 -22.48 -25.91
CA GLY A 28 13.41 -21.99 -27.17
C GLY A 28 14.29 -22.32 -28.38
N TRP A 29 13.64 -22.73 -29.48
CA TRP A 29 14.03 -22.58 -30.89
C TRP A 29 13.10 -23.40 -31.80
N GLN A 30 12.37 -22.75 -32.70
CA GLN A 30 11.95 -23.22 -34.06
C GLN A 30 10.96 -22.26 -34.77
N THR A 31 10.61 -21.11 -34.19
CA THR A 31 9.80 -20.08 -34.84
C THR A 31 10.34 -18.69 -34.50
N THR A 32 10.00 -17.68 -35.30
CA THR A 32 10.20 -16.25 -34.98
C THR A 32 9.36 -15.79 -33.77
N GLN A 33 8.83 -16.73 -32.98
CA GLN A 33 7.82 -16.49 -31.96
C GLN A 33 8.53 -16.24 -30.63
N THR A 34 8.42 -15.01 -30.17
CA THR A 34 8.80 -14.61 -28.83
C THR A 34 7.78 -15.12 -27.82
N ASP A 35 8.15 -15.14 -26.53
CA ASP A 35 7.24 -15.48 -25.44
C ASP A 35 7.37 -14.48 -24.29
N GLY A 36 6.35 -14.41 -23.44
CA GLY A 36 6.45 -13.74 -22.15
C GLY A 36 7.33 -14.55 -21.21
N ILE A 37 8.23 -13.87 -20.50
CA ILE A 37 9.08 -14.49 -19.49
C ILE A 37 8.47 -14.24 -18.13
N LEU A 38 8.24 -15.33 -17.39
CA LEU A 38 7.58 -15.30 -16.10
C LEU A 38 8.59 -15.48 -14.96
N ALA A 39 8.35 -14.83 -13.83
CA ALA A 39 9.06 -15.10 -12.60
C ALA A 39 8.74 -16.52 -12.11
N HIS A 40 9.77 -17.36 -12.00
CA HIS A 40 9.65 -18.76 -11.56
C HIS A 40 8.93 -18.91 -10.20
N SER A 41 9.26 -18.02 -9.27
CA SER A 41 8.78 -17.98 -7.89
C SER A 41 8.74 -16.53 -7.41
N GLN A 42 7.95 -16.28 -6.36
CA GLN A 42 7.93 -14.97 -5.70
C GLN A 42 9.32 -14.57 -5.19
N GLY A 43 9.61 -13.28 -5.14
CA GLY A 43 10.88 -12.77 -4.64
C GLY A 43 11.10 -11.30 -4.92
N THR A 44 12.34 -10.86 -4.72
CA THR A 44 12.76 -9.47 -4.94
C THR A 44 13.79 -9.41 -6.06
N VAL A 45 13.59 -8.51 -7.02
CA VAL A 45 14.56 -8.24 -8.08
C VAL A 45 15.82 -7.63 -7.46
N THR A 46 16.95 -8.33 -7.57
CA THR A 46 18.24 -7.91 -7.00
C THR A 46 19.21 -7.37 -8.04
N PHE A 47 18.98 -7.71 -9.30
CA PHE A 47 19.74 -7.18 -10.42
C PHE A 47 18.84 -7.08 -11.65
N CYS A 48 18.92 -5.96 -12.35
CA CYS A 48 18.17 -5.66 -13.55
C CYS A 48 19.06 -4.81 -14.44
N GLN A 49 19.17 -5.21 -15.71
CA GLN A 49 20.02 -4.59 -16.71
C GLN A 49 19.19 -4.43 -18.00
N THR A 50 19.20 -3.22 -18.57
CA THR A 50 18.45 -2.86 -19.77
C THR A 50 19.31 -2.01 -20.72
N GLY A 51 18.85 -1.82 -21.97
CA GLY A 51 19.53 -0.99 -22.97
C GLY A 51 20.61 -1.71 -23.78
N TYR A 52 20.70 -3.04 -23.68
CA TYR A 52 21.66 -3.84 -24.43
C TYR A 52 21.06 -4.30 -25.76
N GLY A 53 21.87 -4.22 -26.82
CA GLY A 53 21.59 -4.83 -28.12
C GLY A 53 22.16 -6.25 -28.21
N ASN A 54 22.11 -6.84 -29.41
CA ASN A 54 22.85 -8.07 -29.69
C ASN A 54 24.34 -7.74 -29.86
N ASP A 55 25.20 -8.40 -29.08
CA ASP A 55 26.65 -8.17 -29.07
C ASP A 55 27.38 -9.50 -28.90
N GLN A 56 27.65 -10.15 -30.04
CA GLN A 56 28.32 -11.45 -30.07
C GLN A 56 29.79 -11.29 -29.69
N GLY A 57 30.21 -12.03 -28.66
CA GLY A 57 31.55 -11.90 -28.07
C GLY A 57 31.60 -11.01 -26.82
N ALA A 58 30.49 -10.40 -26.40
CA ALA A 58 30.41 -9.68 -25.13
C ALA A 58 30.79 -10.61 -23.96
N GLY A 59 31.64 -10.12 -23.07
CA GLY A 59 32.09 -10.81 -21.86
C GLY A 59 31.50 -10.23 -20.58
N GLY A 60 31.71 -10.93 -19.46
CA GLY A 60 31.20 -10.49 -18.14
C GLY A 60 29.69 -10.30 -18.14
N ASN A 61 29.20 -9.30 -17.41
CA ASN A 61 27.75 -9.04 -17.30
C ASN A 61 27.10 -8.59 -18.61
N ALA A 62 27.88 -8.02 -19.55
CA ALA A 62 27.35 -7.66 -20.86
C ALA A 62 26.93 -8.90 -21.69
N SER A 63 27.51 -10.07 -21.40
CA SER A 63 27.15 -11.31 -22.09
C SER A 63 25.69 -11.71 -21.91
N TYR A 64 25.07 -11.39 -20.76
CA TYR A 64 23.65 -11.64 -20.51
C TYR A 64 22.71 -10.73 -21.32
N GLY A 65 23.20 -9.59 -21.82
CA GLY A 65 22.35 -8.57 -22.46
C GLY A 65 21.38 -7.93 -21.47
N ASN A 66 20.11 -7.77 -21.88
CA ASN A 66 19.08 -7.38 -20.92
C ASN A 66 18.73 -8.59 -20.04
N CYS A 67 18.74 -8.41 -18.73
CA CYS A 67 18.49 -9.51 -17.80
C CYS A 67 17.88 -9.06 -16.49
N VAL A 68 17.29 -10.02 -15.79
CA VAL A 68 16.70 -9.88 -14.45
C VAL A 68 17.25 -11.00 -13.56
N LYS A 69 17.63 -10.69 -12.32
CA LYS A 69 17.93 -11.65 -11.26
C LYS A 69 16.97 -11.45 -10.10
N ILE A 70 16.29 -12.51 -9.67
CA ILE A 70 15.33 -12.49 -8.57
C ILE A 70 15.90 -13.33 -7.42
N LYS A 71 15.94 -12.77 -6.22
CA LYS A 71 16.26 -13.49 -4.98
C LYS A 71 14.96 -13.96 -4.34
N HIS A 72 14.91 -15.24 -3.98
CA HIS A 72 13.73 -15.88 -3.42
C HIS A 72 13.84 -16.05 -1.89
N PRO A 73 12.71 -16.20 -1.17
CA PRO A 73 12.70 -16.31 0.30
C PRO A 73 13.49 -17.50 0.87
N ASN A 74 13.60 -18.60 0.13
CA ASN A 74 14.41 -19.78 0.49
C ASN A 74 15.92 -19.58 0.29
N GLY A 75 16.35 -18.38 -0.10
CA GLY A 75 17.75 -18.04 -0.34
C GLY A 75 18.27 -18.42 -1.73
N TYR A 76 17.50 -19.08 -2.58
CA TYR A 76 17.88 -19.32 -3.98
C TYR A 76 17.71 -18.04 -4.80
N SER A 77 18.32 -17.99 -5.98
CA SER A 77 18.01 -16.95 -6.96
C SER A 77 17.86 -17.51 -8.36
N THR A 78 17.10 -16.80 -9.20
CA THR A 78 16.92 -17.13 -10.62
C THR A 78 17.39 -15.97 -11.47
N LEU A 79 17.99 -16.26 -12.63
CA LEU A 79 18.43 -15.26 -13.60
C LEU A 79 17.80 -15.53 -14.96
N TYR A 80 17.34 -14.48 -15.62
CA TYR A 80 16.66 -14.50 -16.91
C TYR A 80 17.40 -13.54 -17.84
N ALA A 81 18.03 -14.06 -18.89
CA ALA A 81 18.91 -13.29 -19.77
C ALA A 81 18.47 -13.31 -21.25
N HIS A 82 19.17 -12.52 -22.04
CA HIS A 82 18.94 -12.26 -23.46
C HIS A 82 17.57 -11.62 -23.76
N LEU A 83 16.95 -10.98 -22.78
CA LEU A 83 15.60 -10.43 -22.89
C LEU A 83 15.51 -9.33 -23.97
N ASN A 84 14.36 -9.23 -24.65
CA ASN A 84 14.09 -8.12 -25.56
C ASN A 84 13.55 -6.90 -24.79
N THR A 85 12.66 -7.14 -23.83
CA THR A 85 12.14 -6.11 -22.93
C THR A 85 12.20 -6.62 -21.49
N VAL A 86 12.37 -5.68 -20.56
CA VAL A 86 12.31 -5.93 -19.12
C VAL A 86 11.19 -5.09 -18.55
N ALA A 87 10.29 -5.71 -17.81
CA ALA A 87 9.06 -5.10 -17.27
C ALA A 87 9.16 -4.79 -15.77
N VAL A 88 10.35 -4.99 -15.17
CA VAL A 88 10.60 -4.82 -13.73
C VAL A 88 11.89 -4.04 -13.46
N GLN A 89 12.05 -3.57 -12.23
CA GLN A 89 13.20 -2.77 -11.80
C GLN A 89 13.85 -3.31 -10.50
N ASN A 90 15.09 -2.89 -10.22
CA ASN A 90 15.79 -3.26 -8.99
C ASN A 90 14.98 -2.91 -7.74
N GLY A 91 14.95 -3.83 -6.77
CA GLY A 91 14.20 -3.70 -5.53
C GLY A 91 12.70 -4.02 -5.64
N GLN A 92 12.17 -4.27 -6.84
CA GLN A 92 10.77 -4.63 -7.03
C GLN A 92 10.48 -6.04 -6.52
N SER A 93 9.43 -6.20 -5.72
CA SER A 93 8.85 -7.51 -5.41
C SER A 93 8.04 -8.03 -6.59
N VAL A 94 8.16 -9.32 -6.87
CA VAL A 94 7.43 -10.01 -7.95
C VAL A 94 6.78 -11.27 -7.44
N GLU A 95 5.63 -11.60 -8.00
CA GLU A 95 4.89 -12.81 -7.70
C GLU A 95 5.28 -13.98 -8.61
N LYS A 96 5.03 -15.20 -8.15
CA LYS A 96 5.15 -16.40 -9.00
C LYS A 96 4.25 -16.25 -10.23
N GLY A 97 4.81 -16.49 -11.41
CA GLY A 97 4.09 -16.37 -12.68
C GLY A 97 3.88 -14.93 -13.17
N GLN A 98 4.35 -13.92 -12.44
CA GLN A 98 4.32 -12.54 -12.92
C GLN A 98 5.22 -12.40 -14.14
N GLN A 99 4.73 -11.78 -15.21
CA GLN A 99 5.55 -11.49 -16.38
C GLN A 99 6.59 -10.41 -16.04
N ILE A 100 7.87 -10.73 -16.25
CA ILE A 100 9.03 -9.87 -15.94
C ILE A 100 9.72 -9.32 -17.19
N GLY A 101 9.33 -9.81 -18.37
CA GLY A 101 9.88 -9.36 -19.64
C GLY A 101 9.40 -10.19 -20.82
N THR A 102 10.11 -10.08 -21.92
CA THR A 102 9.88 -10.87 -23.13
C THR A 102 11.18 -11.48 -23.62
N MET A 103 11.09 -12.71 -24.14
CA MET A 103 12.20 -13.40 -24.78
C MET A 103 12.82 -12.52 -25.87
N GLY A 104 14.14 -12.62 -26.05
CA GLY A 104 14.86 -11.81 -27.03
C GLY A 104 16.17 -12.43 -27.48
N ASN A 105 17.03 -11.56 -28.01
CA ASN A 105 18.32 -11.94 -28.58
C ASN A 105 19.41 -10.89 -28.22
N THR A 106 19.40 -10.37 -26.99
CA THR A 106 20.36 -9.34 -26.56
C THR A 106 21.58 -9.96 -25.90
N GLY A 107 22.70 -9.22 -25.80
CA GLY A 107 23.97 -9.74 -25.29
C GLY A 107 24.63 -10.74 -26.24
N ASN A 108 25.40 -11.66 -25.67
CA ASN A 108 26.15 -12.67 -26.41
C ASN A 108 25.25 -13.85 -26.82
N SER A 109 24.35 -13.60 -27.76
CA SER A 109 23.33 -14.55 -28.22
C SER A 109 23.34 -14.69 -29.75
N TYR A 110 23.09 -15.91 -30.23
CA TYR A 110 23.11 -16.27 -31.66
C TYR A 110 21.72 -16.42 -32.27
N GLY A 111 20.66 -16.28 -31.48
CA GLY A 111 19.27 -16.38 -31.92
C GLY A 111 18.32 -16.12 -30.76
N SER A 112 17.04 -15.84 -31.04
CA SER A 112 16.07 -15.56 -29.99
C SER A 112 15.85 -16.77 -29.09
N HIS A 113 16.17 -16.63 -27.80
CA HIS A 113 15.99 -17.66 -26.76
C HIS A 113 15.97 -17.04 -25.36
N LEU A 114 15.59 -17.81 -24.35
CA LEU A 114 15.79 -17.46 -22.94
C LEU A 114 17.00 -18.22 -22.42
N HIS A 115 17.97 -17.51 -21.85
CA HIS A 115 18.96 -18.13 -20.96
C HIS A 115 18.45 -18.03 -19.52
N PHE A 116 18.29 -19.18 -18.86
CA PHE A 116 17.75 -19.28 -17.52
C PHE A 116 18.73 -19.96 -16.58
N GLU A 117 19.02 -19.32 -15.45
CA GLU A 117 19.85 -19.89 -14.38
C GLU A 117 19.05 -20.08 -13.10
N VAL A 118 19.42 -21.11 -12.35
CA VAL A 118 19.08 -21.27 -10.93
C VAL A 118 20.38 -21.23 -10.16
N ARG A 119 20.41 -20.47 -9.07
CA ARG A 119 21.55 -20.35 -8.17
C ARG A 119 21.15 -20.70 -6.76
N ASP A 120 22.00 -21.48 -6.10
CA ASP A 120 21.78 -21.93 -4.72
C ASP A 120 21.96 -20.79 -3.69
N THR A 121 21.88 -21.16 -2.41
CA THR A 121 22.02 -20.21 -1.29
C THR A 121 23.39 -19.55 -1.20
N SER A 122 24.41 -20.14 -1.83
CA SER A 122 25.78 -19.61 -1.93
C SER A 122 26.02 -18.85 -3.24
N ASP A 123 24.95 -18.55 -3.99
CA ASP A 123 24.97 -17.90 -5.30
C ASP A 123 25.70 -18.68 -6.40
N THR A 124 25.85 -20.00 -6.23
CA THR A 124 26.48 -20.90 -7.20
C THR A 124 25.43 -21.42 -8.17
N CYS A 125 25.72 -21.37 -9.48
CA CYS A 125 24.81 -21.89 -10.51
C CYS A 125 24.69 -23.42 -10.39
N ILE A 126 23.45 -23.91 -10.40
CA ILE A 126 23.09 -25.33 -10.38
C ILE A 126 22.22 -25.65 -11.61
N ASP A 127 22.08 -26.93 -11.93
CA ASP A 127 21.26 -27.35 -13.07
C ASP A 127 19.81 -26.87 -12.92
N PRO A 128 19.32 -25.97 -13.80
CA PRO A 128 17.95 -25.46 -13.76
C PRO A 128 16.91 -26.47 -14.25
N ALA A 129 17.30 -27.50 -15.01
CA ALA A 129 16.38 -28.38 -15.72
C ALA A 129 15.30 -29.04 -14.81
N PRO A 130 15.62 -29.50 -13.58
CA PRO A 130 14.63 -30.06 -12.66
C PRO A 130 13.56 -29.06 -12.22
N TYR A 131 13.85 -27.75 -12.28
CA TYR A 131 12.99 -26.69 -11.75
C TYR A 131 12.11 -26.02 -12.81
N LEU A 132 12.28 -26.35 -14.10
CA LEU A 132 11.48 -25.72 -15.17
C LEU A 132 9.96 -25.93 -15.05
N SER A 133 9.55 -26.98 -14.34
CA SER A 133 8.15 -27.29 -14.01
C SER A 133 7.93 -27.63 -12.53
N ALA A 134 8.95 -27.52 -11.67
CA ALA A 134 8.87 -27.81 -10.22
C ALA A 134 9.29 -26.61 -9.37
N ASP A 135 8.95 -26.60 -8.09
CA ASP A 135 9.40 -25.54 -7.18
C ASP A 135 10.91 -25.66 -6.86
N LEU A 136 11.53 -24.54 -6.46
CA LEU A 136 12.88 -24.55 -5.92
C LEU A 136 12.89 -25.26 -4.55
N PRO A 137 14.03 -25.85 -4.12
CA PRO A 137 14.13 -26.53 -2.83
C PRO A 137 13.75 -25.61 -1.66
N ASP A 138 13.00 -26.14 -0.69
CA ASP A 138 12.60 -25.42 0.53
C ASP A 138 11.86 -24.08 0.29
N LEU A 139 11.29 -23.89 -0.90
CA LEU A 139 10.45 -22.74 -1.20
C LEU A 139 9.10 -22.96 -0.51
N LYS A 140 8.93 -22.35 0.68
CA LYS A 140 7.65 -22.32 1.38
C LYS A 140 6.61 -21.69 0.46
N THR A 141 5.74 -22.52 -0.10
CA THR A 141 4.55 -22.02 -0.79
C THR A 141 3.64 -21.39 0.27
N GLU A 142 2.88 -20.35 -0.06
CA GLU A 142 1.95 -19.73 0.89
C GLU A 142 0.97 -20.75 1.51
N THR A 143 0.77 -21.90 0.84
CA THR A 143 0.06 -23.08 1.33
C THR A 143 0.69 -23.80 2.54
N GLU A 144 1.96 -23.54 2.89
CA GLU A 144 2.68 -24.17 4.02
C GLU A 144 3.00 -23.20 5.16
N MET A 145 2.50 -21.97 5.11
CA MET A 145 2.16 -21.34 6.38
C MET A 145 0.97 -22.12 6.89
N GLU A 146 1.21 -23.10 7.76
CA GLU A 146 0.17 -23.52 8.71
C GLU A 146 -0.36 -22.21 9.31
N GLU A 147 -1.53 -21.77 8.85
CA GLU A 147 -2.33 -20.90 9.68
C GLU A 147 -2.38 -21.63 11.02
N PRO A 148 -1.93 -21.01 12.12
CA PRO A 148 -2.07 -21.64 13.42
C PRO A 148 -3.51 -22.11 13.49
N ASP A 149 -3.75 -23.36 13.91
CA ASP A 149 -5.10 -23.93 14.08
C ASP A 149 -5.84 -23.03 15.08
N MET A 150 -6.43 -21.99 14.53
CA MET A 150 -6.92 -20.82 15.22
C MET A 150 -8.31 -20.66 14.66
N THR A 151 -9.25 -20.85 15.55
CA THR A 151 -10.66 -20.78 15.19
C THR A 151 -10.97 -19.41 14.58
N GLU A 152 -11.96 -19.32 13.71
CA GLU A 152 -12.41 -18.03 13.14
C GLU A 152 -12.70 -16.99 14.25
N ALA A 153 -13.07 -17.46 15.44
CA ALA A 153 -13.25 -16.63 16.63
C ALA A 153 -11.95 -16.02 17.17
N GLU A 154 -10.86 -16.77 17.20
CA GLU A 154 -9.55 -16.30 17.66
C GLU A 154 -8.89 -15.37 16.62
N ALA A 155 -9.04 -15.67 15.33
CA ALA A 155 -8.60 -14.80 14.24
C ALA A 155 -9.33 -13.44 14.28
N ARG A 156 -10.65 -13.46 14.46
CA ARG A 156 -11.47 -12.25 14.64
C ARG A 156 -11.04 -11.46 15.88
N LYS A 157 -10.69 -12.15 16.96
CA LYS A 157 -10.26 -11.50 18.21
C LYS A 157 -8.92 -10.79 18.04
N ILE A 158 -7.93 -11.43 17.44
CA ILE A 158 -6.62 -10.80 17.15
C ILE A 158 -6.78 -9.64 16.18
N ALA A 159 -7.57 -9.82 15.11
CA ALA A 159 -7.85 -8.74 14.17
C ALA A 159 -8.54 -7.56 14.87
N GLN A 160 -9.52 -7.81 15.74
CA GLN A 160 -10.17 -6.76 16.53
C GLN A 160 -9.20 -6.08 17.50
N GLU A 161 -8.29 -6.81 18.13
CA GLU A 161 -7.31 -6.26 19.07
C GLU A 161 -6.25 -5.40 18.35
N GLU A 162 -5.72 -5.86 17.22
CA GLU A 162 -4.75 -5.10 16.40
C GLU A 162 -5.40 -3.89 15.73
N ILE A 163 -6.62 -4.03 15.20
CA ILE A 163 -7.40 -2.91 14.66
C ILE A 163 -7.68 -1.90 15.79
N SER A 164 -8.11 -2.35 16.97
CA SER A 164 -8.35 -1.50 18.13
C SER A 164 -7.09 -0.73 18.55
N LYS A 165 -5.94 -1.40 18.55
CA LYS A 165 -4.63 -0.79 18.87
C LYS A 165 -4.21 0.26 17.84
N TYR A 166 -4.38 -0.03 16.55
CA TYR A 166 -4.11 0.91 15.46
C TYR A 166 -5.01 2.15 15.57
N PHE A 167 -6.31 1.98 15.84
CA PHE A 167 -7.22 3.10 16.05
C PHE A 167 -6.94 3.86 17.36
N MET A 168 -6.51 3.19 18.44
CA MET A 168 -6.05 3.86 19.67
C MET A 168 -4.80 4.74 19.46
N GLU A 169 -3.90 4.36 18.54
CA GLU A 169 -2.73 5.18 18.22
C GLU A 169 -3.08 6.40 17.35
N LEU A 170 -4.11 6.31 16.51
CA LEU A 170 -4.62 7.44 15.72
C LEU A 170 -5.36 8.49 16.58
N GLU A 171 -5.84 8.14 17.77
CA GLU A 171 -6.63 9.03 18.64
C GLU A 171 -5.80 10.05 19.46
N LYS A 172 -4.49 10.18 19.20
CA LYS A 172 -3.59 11.07 19.95
C LYS A 172 -3.06 12.27 19.16
N GLU A 173 -3.88 12.91 18.34
CA GLU A 173 -3.53 14.26 17.86
C GLU A 173 -4.05 15.31 18.84
N GLU A 174 -3.13 15.86 19.64
CA GLU A 174 -3.39 16.97 20.55
C GLU A 174 -3.85 18.21 19.76
N ALA A 175 -4.69 19.04 20.38
CA ALA A 175 -5.10 20.30 19.77
C ALA A 175 -3.87 21.14 19.46
N SER A 176 -3.86 21.77 18.29
CA SER A 176 -2.76 22.64 17.87
C SER A 176 -2.49 23.70 18.97
N PRO A 177 -1.23 24.11 19.24
CA PRO A 177 -0.91 25.01 20.36
C PRO A 177 -1.73 26.31 20.42
N TRP A 178 -2.15 26.82 19.25
CA TRP A 178 -2.98 28.02 19.12
C TRP A 178 -4.47 27.81 19.46
N ALA A 179 -4.94 26.57 19.48
CA ALA A 179 -6.34 26.18 19.72
C ALA A 179 -6.56 25.49 21.08
N GLN A 180 -5.50 25.16 21.83
CA GLN A 180 -5.59 24.45 23.12
C GLN A 180 -6.47 25.19 24.16
N VAL A 181 -6.36 26.52 24.24
CA VAL A 181 -7.13 27.34 25.21
C VAL A 181 -8.64 27.40 24.87
N PRO A 182 -9.04 27.71 23.62
CA PRO A 182 -10.45 27.63 23.20
C PRO A 182 -11.06 26.22 23.35
N VAL A 183 -10.33 25.18 22.94
CA VAL A 183 -10.79 23.78 23.03
C VAL A 183 -11.04 23.40 24.48
N LYS A 184 -10.09 23.67 25.38
CA LYS A 184 -10.25 23.41 26.81
C LYS A 184 -11.46 24.14 27.39
N THR A 185 -11.68 25.39 27.00
CA THR A 185 -12.78 26.22 27.50
C THR A 185 -14.16 25.70 27.10
N ILE A 186 -14.30 25.20 25.86
CA ILE A 186 -15.55 24.61 25.35
C ILE A 186 -15.88 23.27 26.02
N VAL A 187 -14.85 22.44 26.26
CA VAL A 187 -14.99 21.15 26.98
C VAL A 187 -15.37 21.39 28.44
N ASP A 188 -14.64 22.26 29.16
CA ASP A 188 -14.90 22.56 30.58
C ASP A 188 -16.31 23.10 30.83
N ARG A 189 -16.92 23.74 29.81
CA ARG A 189 -18.27 24.31 29.87
C ARG A 189 -19.37 23.40 29.33
N GLY A 190 -19.01 22.20 28.86
CA GLY A 190 -19.97 21.24 28.29
C GLY A 190 -20.61 21.70 26.99
N ILE A 191 -20.00 22.67 26.28
CA ILE A 191 -20.52 23.21 25.03
C ILE A 191 -20.33 22.18 23.90
N MET A 192 -19.17 21.51 23.88
CA MET A 192 -18.90 20.33 23.04
C MET A 192 -17.99 19.35 23.81
N ASN A 193 -18.36 18.07 23.82
CA ASN A 193 -17.66 17.05 24.62
C ASN A 193 -16.89 16.01 23.79
N GLY A 194 -16.82 16.16 22.48
CA GLY A 194 -16.12 15.21 21.61
C GLY A 194 -16.88 13.90 21.39
N ASP A 195 -16.15 12.78 21.29
CA ASP A 195 -16.74 11.44 21.14
C ASP A 195 -17.29 10.86 22.46
N THR A 196 -17.87 9.65 22.40
CA THR A 196 -18.46 8.96 23.56
C THR A 196 -17.45 8.58 24.65
N ASN A 197 -16.15 8.69 24.36
CA ASN A 197 -15.05 8.40 25.29
C ASN A 197 -14.47 9.68 25.92
N GLY A 198 -15.03 10.86 25.59
CA GLY A 198 -14.58 12.15 26.10
C GLY A 198 -13.39 12.73 25.35
N ASN A 199 -13.01 12.16 24.20
CA ASN A 199 -11.94 12.70 23.37
C ASN A 199 -12.49 13.80 22.47
N PHE A 200 -11.96 15.02 22.57
CA PHE A 200 -12.45 16.17 21.80
C PHE A 200 -12.26 15.99 20.27
N ARG A 201 -11.20 15.28 19.85
CA ARG A 201 -10.79 15.06 18.45
C ARG A 201 -10.69 16.36 17.65
N PRO A 202 -9.71 17.23 17.96
CA PRO A 202 -9.66 18.60 17.46
C PRO A 202 -9.56 18.69 15.92
N GLN A 203 -8.95 17.71 15.28
CA GLN A 203 -8.76 17.67 13.82
C GLN A 203 -9.92 17.02 13.06
N ASP A 204 -10.89 16.41 13.74
CA ASP A 204 -12.03 15.79 13.08
C ASP A 204 -12.95 16.84 12.46
N ALA A 205 -13.53 16.51 11.31
CA ALA A 205 -14.58 17.29 10.70
C ALA A 205 -15.79 17.41 11.64
N ILE A 206 -16.31 18.63 11.81
CA ILE A 206 -17.54 18.87 12.56
C ILE A 206 -18.76 18.73 11.64
N THR A 207 -19.74 17.96 12.08
CA THR A 207 -21.03 17.82 11.38
C THR A 207 -21.93 19.02 11.63
N ARG A 208 -22.94 19.22 10.77
CA ARG A 208 -23.87 20.37 10.87
C ARG A 208 -24.73 20.27 12.13
N GLU A 209 -25.04 19.05 12.54
CA GLU A 209 -25.77 18.70 13.75
C GLU A 209 -24.96 19.03 15.01
N GLU A 210 -23.66 18.74 15.01
CA GLU A 210 -22.75 19.12 16.11
C GLU A 210 -22.58 20.64 16.20
N VAL A 211 -22.47 21.35 15.06
CA VAL A 211 -22.45 22.82 15.01
C VAL A 211 -23.72 23.40 15.65
N ALA A 212 -24.90 22.88 15.29
CA ALA A 212 -26.17 23.34 15.83
C ALA A 212 -26.28 23.10 17.34
N ALA A 213 -25.91 21.91 17.82
CA ALA A 213 -25.92 21.57 19.25
C ALA A 213 -24.95 22.45 20.05
N ALA A 214 -23.76 22.70 19.53
CA ALA A 214 -22.76 23.57 20.16
C ALA A 214 -23.25 25.01 20.29
N LEU A 215 -23.92 25.56 19.27
CA LEU A 215 -24.50 26.91 19.32
C LEU A 215 -25.63 27.02 20.34
N VAL A 216 -26.51 26.02 20.42
CA VAL A 216 -27.61 25.96 21.42
C VAL A 216 -27.04 25.97 22.84
N ASN A 217 -25.99 25.17 23.08
CA ASN A 217 -25.31 25.13 24.37
C ASN A 217 -24.56 26.44 24.68
N ALA A 218 -23.87 27.03 23.70
CA ALA A 218 -23.14 28.29 23.87
C ALA A 218 -24.08 29.47 24.18
N LEU A 219 -25.28 29.48 23.59
CA LEU A 219 -26.31 30.49 23.82
C LEU A 219 -27.13 30.26 25.09
N GLY A 220 -26.91 29.15 25.82
CA GLY A 220 -27.58 28.85 27.09
C GLY A 220 -29.10 28.64 26.96
N ILE A 221 -29.56 28.14 25.80
CA ILE A 221 -30.99 27.95 25.55
C ILE A 221 -31.44 26.65 26.20
N ASP A 222 -32.18 26.75 27.32
CA ASP A 222 -32.64 25.61 28.11
C ASP A 222 -33.64 24.74 27.33
N LYS A 223 -33.52 23.43 27.49
CA LYS A 223 -34.09 22.41 26.59
C LYS A 223 -35.61 22.32 26.70
N THR A 224 -36.29 22.70 25.63
CA THR A 224 -37.21 21.79 24.94
C THR A 224 -36.82 21.77 23.47
N VAL A 225 -36.72 20.58 22.85
CA VAL A 225 -36.68 20.48 21.40
C VAL A 225 -38.08 20.89 20.93
N SER A 226 -38.25 22.19 20.77
CA SER A 226 -39.49 22.84 20.38
C SER A 226 -39.25 23.47 19.01
N ASP A 227 -40.32 23.69 18.26
CA ASP A 227 -40.36 24.11 16.86
C ASP A 227 -39.54 25.39 16.50
N TRP A 228 -38.91 26.03 17.49
CA TRP A 228 -38.10 27.25 17.41
C TRP A 228 -36.76 27.10 16.67
N ALA A 229 -36.18 25.89 16.56
CA ALA A 229 -34.94 25.69 15.79
C ALA A 229 -35.12 26.08 14.30
N LYS A 230 -36.36 26.02 13.81
CA LYS A 230 -36.77 26.46 12.48
C LYS A 230 -36.67 27.98 12.32
N GLU A 231 -37.12 28.73 13.33
CA GLU A 231 -37.13 30.19 13.31
C GLU A 231 -35.71 30.77 13.44
N ALA A 232 -34.84 30.14 14.23
CA ALA A 232 -33.43 30.50 14.33
C ALA A 232 -32.68 30.24 13.00
N PHE A 233 -33.00 29.13 12.32
CA PHE A 233 -32.44 28.78 11.01
C PHE A 233 -32.93 29.73 9.90
N GLU A 234 -34.21 30.10 9.91
CA GLU A 234 -34.80 31.06 8.97
C GLU A 234 -34.25 32.48 9.19
N LYS A 235 -34.07 32.92 10.45
CA LYS A 235 -33.46 34.22 10.76
C LYS A 235 -32.00 34.30 10.32
N ALA A 236 -31.20 33.26 10.59
CA ALA A 236 -29.79 33.20 10.17
C ALA A 236 -29.62 33.12 8.63
N SER A 237 -30.57 32.49 7.92
CA SER A 237 -30.65 32.51 6.45
C SER A 237 -31.08 33.88 5.91
N ALA A 238 -32.04 34.54 6.56
CA ALA A 238 -32.59 35.84 6.14
C ALA A 238 -31.61 37.02 6.29
N VAL A 239 -30.65 36.94 7.23
CA VAL A 239 -29.59 37.95 7.40
C VAL A 239 -28.27 37.56 6.71
N GLY A 240 -28.26 36.49 5.91
CA GLY A 240 -27.11 36.09 5.07
C GLY A 240 -25.95 35.41 5.82
N PHE A 241 -26.13 35.01 7.08
CA PHE A 241 -25.11 34.29 7.86
C PHE A 241 -25.02 32.81 7.50
N LEU A 242 -26.12 32.21 7.07
CA LEU A 242 -26.18 30.86 6.51
C LEU A 242 -26.69 30.96 5.07
N ASP A 243 -25.80 31.15 4.11
CA ASP A 243 -26.13 30.85 2.73
C ASP A 243 -26.01 29.33 2.52
N GLY A 244 -26.93 28.76 1.75
CA GLY A 244 -26.95 27.33 1.43
C GLY A 244 -25.77 26.85 0.56
N THR A 245 -24.67 27.60 0.52
CA THR A 245 -23.54 27.45 -0.39
C THR A 245 -22.19 27.83 0.24
N MET A 246 -21.94 27.61 1.55
CA MET A 246 -20.54 27.55 2.01
C MET A 246 -19.82 26.36 1.33
N PRO A 247 -18.66 26.57 0.70
CA PRO A 247 -18.14 25.67 -0.33
C PRO A 247 -17.46 24.45 0.27
N ARG A 248 -18.13 23.28 0.20
CA ARG A 248 -17.63 21.88 0.18
C ARG A 248 -16.47 21.41 1.11
N GLU A 249 -15.89 22.24 1.96
CA GLU A 249 -14.85 21.83 2.91
C GLU A 249 -15.42 21.80 4.33
N SER A 250 -15.25 20.64 4.97
CA SER A 250 -15.58 20.46 6.38
C SER A 250 -14.62 21.26 7.25
N LEU A 251 -15.15 22.03 8.21
CA LEU A 251 -14.36 22.65 9.27
C LEU A 251 -13.93 21.60 10.28
N THR A 252 -12.73 21.75 10.86
CA THR A 252 -12.32 20.93 12.00
C THR A 252 -12.95 21.44 13.30
N ARG A 253 -13.08 20.56 14.31
CA ARG A 253 -13.63 20.93 15.63
C ARG A 253 -12.84 22.06 16.29
N GLU A 254 -11.52 22.11 16.11
CA GLU A 254 -10.69 23.22 16.62
C GLU A 254 -10.91 24.55 15.88
N GLN A 255 -11.11 24.52 14.56
CA GLN A 255 -11.43 25.72 13.78
C GLN A 255 -12.77 26.32 14.23
N PHE A 256 -13.76 25.46 14.50
CA PHE A 256 -15.07 25.89 14.97
C PHE A 256 -15.03 26.47 16.40
N ALA A 257 -14.23 25.87 17.30
CA ALA A 257 -14.01 26.39 18.65
C ALA A 257 -13.50 27.84 18.65
N VAL A 258 -12.56 28.16 17.75
CA VAL A 258 -11.99 29.50 17.61
C VAL A 258 -12.99 30.50 17.02
N ILE A 259 -13.90 30.05 16.16
CA ILE A 259 -14.98 30.90 15.63
C ILE A 259 -15.92 31.33 16.75
N LEU A 260 -16.34 30.41 17.64
CA LEU A 260 -17.20 30.73 18.78
C LEU A 260 -16.55 31.75 19.73
N ASP A 261 -15.24 31.60 19.99
CA ASP A 261 -14.45 32.51 20.81
C ASP A 261 -14.38 33.91 20.21
N LYS A 262 -13.99 34.01 18.93
CA LYS A 262 -13.88 35.30 18.20
C LYS A 262 -15.21 36.02 18.04
N LEU A 263 -16.32 35.29 17.99
CA LEU A 263 -17.67 35.86 17.94
C LEU A 263 -18.19 36.31 19.32
N GLY A 264 -17.43 36.09 20.40
CA GLY A 264 -17.85 36.43 21.76
C GLY A 264 -19.01 35.58 22.27
N LEU A 265 -19.29 34.45 21.60
CA LEU A 265 -20.34 33.50 21.97
C LEU A 265 -19.86 32.55 23.08
N ILE A 266 -18.59 32.64 23.45
CA ILE A 266 -18.02 32.07 24.67
C ILE A 266 -17.93 33.23 25.68
N PRO A 267 -18.74 33.23 26.76
CA PRO A 267 -18.66 34.27 27.78
C PRO A 267 -17.23 34.36 28.34
N SER A 268 -16.68 35.56 28.46
CA SER A 268 -15.38 35.77 29.11
C SER A 268 -15.39 35.14 30.51
N ALA A 269 -14.24 34.64 30.99
CA ALA A 269 -14.11 34.12 32.35
C ALA A 269 -14.51 35.14 33.45
N ALA A 270 -14.75 36.41 33.09
CA ALA A 270 -15.20 37.48 33.97
C ALA A 270 -16.72 37.54 34.24
N ASP A 271 -17.57 36.86 33.46
CA ASP A 271 -19.04 37.09 33.54
C ASP A 271 -19.79 36.19 34.55
N LYS A 272 -19.08 35.46 35.42
CA LYS A 272 -19.69 34.74 36.57
C LYS A 272 -19.76 35.57 37.85
N VAL A 273 -19.82 36.90 37.77
CA VAL A 273 -20.14 37.76 38.93
C VAL A 273 -21.07 38.89 38.50
N SER A 274 -22.35 38.59 38.26
CA SER A 274 -23.51 39.41 38.67
C SER A 274 -24.80 38.92 38.01
N GLY A 275 -25.80 38.58 38.84
CA GLY A 275 -27.17 38.26 38.43
C GLY A 275 -27.59 36.86 38.82
#